data_AF-A0A523PTA0-F1
#
_entry.id   AF-A0A523PTA0-F1
#
_cell.length_a   1.000
_cell.length_b   1.000
_cell.length_c   1.000
_cell.angle_alpha   90.00
_cell.angle_beta   90.00
_cell.angle_gamma   90.00
#
_symmetry.space_group_name_H-M   'P 1'
#
loop_
_entity.id
_entity.type
_entity.pdbx_description
1 polymer ?
#
loop_
_entity_poly.entity_id
_entity_poly.type
_entity_poly.pdbx_seq_one_letter_code
_entity_poly.pdbx_strand_id
1 'polypeptide(L)'
;MKNIQLSPLSLVAGSAATVGLFLLTSMQGTVTPQQLFTLTAEQAEILSHQSIVFLDDGQGGTVKTLRISGINVQIVNGLEATNGNSTDPDSIDPSETQTNGLGNLIVGYNELGNPNGDDRTGSHNMVVGHGNSYTSFGGWVGPRDNTVSGPFASVTGGQRNTATGLSASVSGGMGNDASGDYSSVSAGLDNAADGSWSSVSGGQDNRASGGGCSFFICRAGGSVSGGFGNTASGVQSSVSGGEDNTATGTGSSISGGLSSTASGPYSSVSGGGENLAFGSRSSVSGGVFNRAFVYYSSVSGGRDNSAFGTSSSVSGGRNNAAFGLYSSVSGGQSNTASGNYSSVSGGNTRTARGDDDWAAGSLFEDN
;
A
#
# COMPACT_ATOMS: atom_id res chain seq x y z
N MET A 1 1.81 -39.75 -62.40
CA MET A 1 1.75 -38.29 -62.67
C MET A 1 2.79 -37.63 -61.78
N LYS A 2 3.65 -36.80 -62.38
CA LYS A 2 4.87 -36.27 -61.77
C LYS A 2 4.55 -35.28 -60.64
N ASN A 3 5.26 -35.42 -59.52
CA ASN A 3 5.34 -34.43 -58.44
C ASN A 3 5.80 -33.08 -58.99
N ILE A 4 5.05 -32.02 -58.71
CA ILE A 4 5.50 -30.64 -58.90
C ILE A 4 6.05 -30.19 -57.55
N GLN A 5 7.37 -30.05 -57.47
CA GLN A 5 8.04 -29.36 -56.37
C GLN A 5 7.79 -27.86 -56.46
N LEU A 6 7.37 -27.25 -55.36
CA LEU A 6 7.39 -25.80 -55.18
C LEU A 6 8.74 -25.43 -54.54
N SER A 7 9.58 -24.69 -55.26
CA SER A 7 10.81 -24.11 -54.72
C SER A 7 10.51 -22.84 -53.90
N PRO A 8 11.25 -22.55 -52.83
CA PRO A 8 11.08 -21.30 -52.08
C PRO A 8 11.59 -20.12 -52.91
N LEU A 9 10.77 -19.09 -53.10
CA LEU A 9 11.21 -17.82 -53.69
C LEU A 9 12.05 -17.06 -52.66
N SER A 10 13.30 -16.77 -53.00
CA SER A 10 14.18 -15.87 -52.24
C SER A 10 13.72 -14.42 -52.40
N LEU A 11 13.40 -13.76 -51.30
CA LEU A 11 13.13 -12.32 -51.25
C LEU A 11 14.45 -11.55 -51.39
N VAL A 12 14.63 -10.80 -52.48
CA VAL A 12 15.66 -9.75 -52.56
C VAL A 12 14.98 -8.44 -52.18
N ALA A 13 15.46 -7.85 -51.09
CA ALA A 13 15.00 -6.54 -50.63
C ALA A 13 15.42 -5.46 -51.64
N GLY A 14 14.44 -4.79 -52.23
CA GLY A 14 14.67 -3.66 -53.13
C GLY A 14 13.50 -3.42 -54.06
N SER A 15 12.68 -2.41 -53.72
CA SER A 15 11.55 -1.86 -54.47
C SER A 15 10.25 -2.69 -54.51
N ALA A 16 9.16 -2.06 -54.03
CA ALA A 16 7.75 -2.44 -54.15
C ALA A 16 7.41 -3.94 -53.98
N ALA A 17 7.14 -4.35 -52.75
CA ALA A 17 6.60 -5.67 -52.43
C ALA A 17 5.24 -5.89 -53.11
N THR A 18 5.25 -6.57 -54.26
CA THR A 18 4.04 -7.02 -54.95
C THR A 18 3.67 -8.39 -54.37
N VAL A 19 2.80 -8.43 -53.37
CA VAL A 19 2.23 -9.70 -52.88
C VAL A 19 1.06 -10.08 -53.79
N GLY A 20 1.34 -10.85 -54.85
CA GLY A 20 0.32 -11.35 -55.77
C GLY A 20 -0.40 -12.58 -55.21
N LEU A 21 -1.62 -12.40 -54.68
CA LEU A 21 -2.50 -13.52 -54.31
C LEU A 21 -3.27 -13.98 -55.56
N PHE A 22 -2.82 -15.04 -56.23
CA PHE A 22 -3.52 -15.67 -57.35
C PHE A 22 -4.50 -16.75 -56.84
N LEU A 23 -5.80 -16.48 -56.85
CA LEU A 23 -6.84 -17.50 -56.73
C LEU A 23 -7.41 -17.80 -58.12
N LEU A 24 -7.04 -18.96 -58.67
CA LEU A 24 -7.64 -19.54 -59.88
C LEU A 24 -8.83 -20.41 -59.47
N THR A 25 -10.02 -20.09 -59.98
CA THR A 25 -11.00 -21.11 -60.38
C THR A 25 -11.63 -20.74 -61.72
N SER A 26 -11.61 -21.72 -62.63
CA SER A 26 -12.17 -21.76 -64.00
C SER A 26 -13.72 -21.84 -63.94
N MET A 27 -14.55 -21.56 -64.95
CA MET A 27 -14.48 -21.71 -66.41
C MET A 27 -15.49 -20.73 -67.05
N GLN A 28 -15.20 -20.31 -68.29
CA GLN A 28 -16.13 -19.66 -69.24
C GLN A 28 -16.89 -18.42 -68.73
N GLY A 29 -16.20 -17.29 -68.78
CA GLY A 29 -16.79 -15.96 -68.67
C GLY A 29 -15.66 -14.94 -68.70
N THR A 30 -15.81 -13.90 -69.51
CA THR A 30 -14.86 -12.77 -69.64
C THR A 30 -14.22 -12.39 -68.30
N VAL A 31 -12.91 -12.57 -68.18
CA VAL A 31 -12.13 -12.18 -67.01
C VAL A 31 -11.96 -10.66 -67.05
N THR A 32 -12.75 -9.94 -66.26
CA THR A 32 -12.42 -8.56 -65.89
C THR A 32 -11.10 -8.57 -65.11
N PRO A 33 -10.15 -7.64 -65.34
CA PRO A 33 -8.92 -7.59 -64.56
C PRO A 33 -9.24 -7.52 -63.07
N GLN A 34 -8.87 -8.57 -62.33
CA GLN A 34 -8.94 -8.59 -60.89
C GLN A 34 -8.08 -7.44 -60.36
N GLN A 35 -8.65 -6.59 -59.49
CA GLN A 35 -7.92 -5.49 -58.86
C GLN A 35 -6.69 -6.05 -58.14
N LEU A 36 -5.52 -5.75 -58.69
CA LEU A 36 -4.24 -6.04 -58.06
C LEU A 36 -4.11 -5.08 -56.89
N PHE A 37 -4.38 -5.56 -55.68
CA PHE A 37 -4.19 -4.76 -54.46
C PHE A 37 -2.70 -4.68 -54.16
N THR A 38 -2.04 -3.63 -54.66
CA THR A 38 -0.68 -3.28 -54.24
C THR A 38 -0.73 -2.57 -52.90
N LEU A 39 0.05 -3.04 -51.92
CA LEU A 39 0.25 -2.35 -50.64
C LEU A 39 0.89 -0.98 -50.88
N THR A 40 0.53 0.01 -50.08
CA THR A 40 1.28 1.28 -50.03
C THR A 40 2.66 1.05 -49.42
N ALA A 41 3.60 1.98 -49.64
CA ALA A 41 4.93 1.91 -49.04
C ALA A 41 4.84 1.85 -47.50
N GLU A 42 3.94 2.63 -46.91
CA GLU A 42 3.69 2.63 -45.45
C GLU A 42 3.12 1.30 -44.96
N GLN A 43 2.14 0.73 -45.67
CA GLN A 43 1.59 -0.59 -45.31
C GLN A 43 2.65 -1.69 -45.39
N ALA A 44 3.52 -1.65 -46.41
CA ALA A 44 4.62 -2.59 -46.54
C ALA A 44 5.64 -2.43 -45.39
N GLU A 45 5.92 -1.20 -44.97
CA GLU A 45 6.80 -0.92 -43.84
C GLU A 45 6.22 -1.45 -42.52
N ILE A 46 4.94 -1.17 -42.23
CA ILE A 46 4.26 -1.69 -41.03
C ILE A 46 4.29 -3.21 -41.01
N LEU A 47 3.99 -3.86 -42.13
CA LEU A 47 4.01 -5.31 -42.25
C LEU A 47 5.42 -5.89 -42.14
N SER A 48 6.46 -5.14 -42.49
CA SER A 48 7.86 -5.59 -42.34
C SER A 48 8.25 -5.80 -40.87
N HIS A 49 7.57 -5.11 -39.94
CA HIS A 49 7.77 -5.26 -38.50
C HIS A 49 6.93 -6.38 -37.87
N GLN A 50 5.99 -6.98 -38.62
CA GLN A 50 5.04 -7.98 -38.11
C GLN A 50 5.32 -9.36 -38.69
N SER A 51 5.38 -10.38 -37.84
CA SER A 51 5.51 -11.78 -38.27
C SER A 51 4.63 -12.71 -37.44
N ILE A 52 4.05 -13.73 -38.09
CA ILE A 52 3.41 -14.84 -37.38
C ILE A 52 4.47 -15.88 -37.08
N VAL A 53 4.62 -16.23 -35.81
CA VAL A 53 5.53 -17.27 -35.33
C VAL A 53 4.75 -18.33 -34.56
N PHE A 54 5.28 -19.54 -34.53
CA PHE A 54 4.73 -20.65 -33.73
C PHE A 54 5.69 -20.89 -32.57
N LEU A 55 5.26 -20.54 -31.36
CA LEU A 55 6.05 -20.73 -30.14
C LEU A 55 5.67 -22.06 -29.49
N ASP A 56 6.62 -22.73 -28.85
CA ASP A 56 6.33 -23.94 -28.06
C ASP A 56 5.38 -23.60 -26.90
N ASP A 57 4.38 -24.44 -26.67
CA ASP A 57 3.39 -24.25 -25.60
C ASP A 57 3.78 -24.91 -24.27
N GLY A 58 4.93 -25.58 -24.23
CA GLY A 58 5.44 -26.35 -23.09
C GLY A 58 4.72 -27.69 -22.86
N GLN A 59 3.76 -28.07 -23.71
CA GLN A 59 2.94 -29.29 -23.64
C GLN A 59 3.13 -30.19 -24.89
N GLY A 60 4.16 -29.92 -25.70
CA GLY A 60 4.46 -30.65 -26.93
C GLY A 60 3.70 -30.16 -28.16
N GLY A 61 3.01 -29.03 -28.05
CA GLY A 61 2.33 -28.33 -29.14
C GLY A 61 3.01 -27.00 -29.51
N THR A 62 2.34 -26.21 -30.34
CA THR A 62 2.76 -24.85 -30.65
C THR A 62 1.59 -23.88 -30.63
N VAL A 63 1.84 -22.65 -30.18
CA VAL A 63 0.88 -21.53 -30.20
C VAL A 63 1.24 -20.53 -31.29
N LYS A 64 0.22 -20.12 -32.05
CA LYS A 64 0.34 -19.10 -33.08
C LYS A 64 0.40 -17.71 -32.42
N THR A 65 1.49 -16.98 -32.65
CA THR A 65 1.78 -15.69 -32.00
C THR A 65 2.11 -14.63 -33.03
N LEU A 66 1.53 -13.43 -32.90
CA LEU A 66 1.99 -12.25 -33.61
C LEU A 66 3.23 -11.70 -32.90
N ARG A 67 4.34 -11.57 -33.63
CA ARG A 67 5.57 -10.94 -33.18
C ARG A 67 5.73 -9.59 -33.87
N ILE A 68 5.98 -8.56 -33.07
CA ILE A 68 6.38 -7.22 -33.53
C ILE A 68 7.87 -7.08 -33.24
N SER A 69 8.67 -6.70 -34.24
CA SER A 69 10.14 -6.64 -34.12
C SER A 69 10.73 -5.41 -34.80
N GLY A 70 11.77 -4.84 -34.17
CA GLY A 70 12.49 -3.68 -34.72
C GLY A 70 11.75 -2.34 -34.57
N ILE A 71 10.65 -2.30 -33.81
CA ILE A 71 9.86 -1.09 -33.56
C ILE A 71 9.23 -1.12 -32.16
N ASN A 72 8.94 0.04 -31.59
CA ASN A 72 8.13 0.18 -30.38
C ASN A 72 6.63 0.19 -30.74
N VAL A 73 5.79 -0.31 -29.83
CA VAL A 73 4.33 -0.18 -29.94
C VAL A 73 3.86 0.86 -28.95
N GLN A 74 3.14 1.87 -29.44
CA GLN A 74 2.52 2.91 -28.63
C GLN A 74 1.00 2.83 -28.76
N ILE A 75 0.29 2.85 -27.63
CA ILE A 75 -1.17 2.92 -27.57
C ILE A 75 -1.50 4.27 -26.95
N VAL A 76 -2.24 5.12 -27.68
CA VAL A 76 -2.54 6.51 -27.27
C VAL A 76 -4.04 6.72 -27.18
N ASN A 77 -4.47 7.64 -26.32
CA ASN A 77 -5.88 8.00 -26.16
C ASN A 77 -6.36 9.08 -27.15
N GLY A 78 -5.46 9.69 -27.91
CA GLY A 78 -5.77 10.75 -28.88
C GLY A 78 -5.93 12.16 -28.30
N LEU A 79 -5.65 12.38 -27.01
CA LEU A 79 -5.71 13.69 -26.34
C LEU A 79 -4.34 14.39 -26.25
N GLU A 80 -3.32 13.88 -26.94
CA GLU A 80 -1.97 14.46 -27.01
C GLU A 80 -1.19 14.54 -25.67
N ALA A 81 -1.75 14.04 -24.57
CA ALA A 81 -1.07 13.91 -23.27
C ALA A 81 -1.62 12.71 -22.46
N THR A 82 -0.78 12.16 -21.57
CA THR A 82 -1.15 11.01 -20.71
C THR A 82 -2.33 11.35 -19.80
N ASN A 83 -2.33 12.56 -19.25
CA ASN A 83 -3.36 13.12 -18.39
C ASN A 83 -4.51 13.80 -19.16
N GLY A 84 -4.46 13.78 -20.51
CA GLY A 84 -5.45 14.40 -21.40
C GLY A 84 -5.36 15.92 -21.53
N ASN A 85 -4.36 16.58 -20.94
CA ASN A 85 -4.12 18.01 -21.05
C ASN A 85 -2.79 18.29 -21.74
N SER A 86 -2.83 18.64 -23.03
CA SER A 86 -1.62 18.92 -23.81
C SER A 86 -0.92 20.24 -23.44
N THR A 87 -1.60 21.14 -22.74
CA THR A 87 -1.02 22.42 -22.30
C THR A 87 -0.28 22.32 -20.97
N ASP A 88 -0.65 21.34 -20.15
CA ASP A 88 0.03 20.99 -18.91
C ASP A 88 0.05 19.45 -18.72
N PRO A 89 1.01 18.76 -19.36
CA PRO A 89 1.09 17.29 -19.31
C PRO A 89 1.51 16.73 -17.94
N ASP A 90 1.95 17.58 -17.01
CA ASP A 90 2.40 17.20 -15.67
C ASP A 90 1.33 17.41 -14.59
N SER A 91 0.21 18.08 -14.92
CA SER A 91 -0.89 18.30 -13.98
C SER A 91 -1.52 16.99 -13.52
N ILE A 92 -1.77 16.93 -12.22
CA ILE A 92 -2.50 15.87 -11.51
C ILE A 92 -3.82 16.39 -10.93
N ASP A 93 -4.18 17.65 -11.20
CA ASP A 93 -5.42 18.25 -10.71
C ASP A 93 -6.62 17.63 -11.46
N PRO A 94 -7.61 17.03 -10.77
CA PRO A 94 -8.79 16.48 -11.43
C PRO A 94 -9.60 17.48 -12.25
N SER A 95 -9.47 18.78 -11.98
CA SER A 95 -10.12 19.85 -12.74
C SER A 95 -9.40 20.23 -14.03
N GLU A 96 -8.14 19.82 -14.18
CA GLU A 96 -7.29 20.11 -15.33
C GLU A 96 -6.98 18.87 -16.18
N THR A 97 -7.39 17.68 -15.74
CA THR A 97 -7.11 16.41 -16.40
C THR A 97 -8.35 15.81 -17.06
N GLN A 98 -8.15 15.03 -18.11
CA GLN A 98 -9.22 14.41 -18.90
C GLN A 98 -8.87 12.97 -19.31
N THR A 99 -9.84 12.07 -19.12
CA THR A 99 -9.76 10.69 -19.61
C THR A 99 -10.94 10.40 -20.54
N ASN A 100 -10.74 9.50 -21.51
CA ASN A 100 -11.76 9.16 -22.52
C ASN A 100 -11.96 7.64 -22.72
N GLY A 101 -11.44 6.82 -21.81
CA GLY A 101 -11.52 5.35 -21.90
C GLY A 101 -10.56 4.70 -22.91
N LEU A 102 -9.79 5.49 -23.67
CA LEU A 102 -8.89 4.99 -24.72
C LEU A 102 -7.41 4.98 -24.27
N GLY A 103 -6.53 4.42 -25.11
CA GLY A 103 -5.10 4.35 -24.79
C GLY A 103 -4.71 3.20 -23.84
N ASN A 104 -5.66 2.34 -23.45
CA ASN A 104 -5.43 1.24 -22.51
C ASN A 104 -4.91 -0.03 -23.23
N LEU A 105 -4.03 -0.79 -22.59
CA LEU A 105 -3.68 -2.16 -22.97
C LEU A 105 -4.50 -3.15 -22.14
N ILE A 106 -5.41 -3.88 -22.78
CA ILE A 106 -6.27 -4.86 -22.11
C ILE A 106 -5.83 -6.28 -22.46
N VAL A 107 -5.45 -7.07 -21.45
CA VAL A 107 -5.11 -8.49 -21.56
C VAL A 107 -6.18 -9.33 -20.89
N GLY A 108 -6.99 -10.02 -21.69
CA GLY A 108 -8.25 -10.65 -21.27
C GLY A 108 -9.45 -9.83 -21.77
N TYR A 109 -10.63 -10.05 -21.18
CA TYR A 109 -11.84 -9.32 -21.58
C TYR A 109 -12.22 -8.20 -20.62
N ASN A 110 -11.65 -8.20 -19.40
CA ASN A 110 -12.13 -7.36 -18.30
C ASN A 110 -13.65 -7.45 -18.20
N GLU A 111 -14.19 -8.63 -17.92
CA GLU A 111 -15.63 -8.88 -17.81
C GLU A 111 -16.28 -7.91 -16.81
N LEU A 112 -17.59 -7.64 -16.92
CA LEU A 112 -18.28 -6.78 -15.96
C LEU A 112 -18.29 -7.44 -14.57
N GLY A 113 -17.75 -6.76 -13.57
CA GLY A 113 -17.75 -7.19 -12.17
C GLY A 113 -19.09 -6.93 -11.47
N ASN A 114 -19.82 -5.90 -11.91
CA ASN A 114 -21.14 -5.53 -11.38
C ASN A 114 -22.23 -5.56 -12.48
N PRO A 115 -23.44 -6.11 -12.21
CA PRO A 115 -24.58 -6.01 -13.13
C PRO A 115 -24.98 -4.57 -13.53
N ASN A 116 -24.59 -3.55 -12.75
CA ASN A 116 -24.84 -2.14 -13.07
C ASN A 116 -23.72 -1.46 -13.89
N GLY A 117 -22.67 -2.20 -14.26
CA GLY A 117 -21.50 -1.67 -14.96
C GLY A 117 -20.33 -1.34 -14.02
N ASP A 118 -19.12 -1.40 -14.56
CA ASP A 118 -17.89 -0.97 -13.91
C ASP A 118 -17.43 0.35 -14.54
N ASP A 119 -16.82 1.25 -13.75
CA ASP A 119 -16.32 2.53 -14.25
C ASP A 119 -14.97 2.35 -14.95
N ARG A 120 -14.96 2.55 -16.27
CA ARG A 120 -13.81 2.31 -17.17
C ARG A 120 -13.46 3.53 -18.02
N THR A 121 -13.57 4.72 -17.43
CA THR A 121 -13.32 5.99 -18.10
C THR A 121 -11.83 6.31 -18.23
N GLY A 122 -10.96 5.59 -17.52
CA GLY A 122 -9.53 5.84 -17.46
C GLY A 122 -8.79 5.66 -18.79
N SER A 123 -7.60 6.24 -18.91
CA SER A 123 -6.78 6.21 -20.12
C SER A 123 -5.35 5.77 -19.82
N HIS A 124 -4.63 5.20 -20.81
CA HIS A 124 -3.22 4.81 -20.63
C HIS A 124 -2.95 3.83 -19.48
N ASN A 125 -3.90 2.95 -19.18
CA ASN A 125 -3.77 1.92 -18.15
C ASN A 125 -3.38 0.57 -18.76
N MET A 126 -2.71 -0.26 -17.96
CA MET A 126 -2.58 -1.70 -18.25
C MET A 126 -3.60 -2.48 -17.41
N VAL A 127 -4.47 -3.22 -18.09
CA VAL A 127 -5.61 -3.91 -17.50
C VAL A 127 -5.49 -5.40 -17.75
N VAL A 128 -5.53 -6.21 -16.70
CA VAL A 128 -5.40 -7.66 -16.79
C VAL A 128 -6.53 -8.35 -16.01
N GLY A 129 -7.16 -9.35 -16.62
CA GLY A 129 -8.14 -10.20 -15.95
C GLY A 129 -9.57 -9.70 -16.06
N HIS A 130 -10.34 -9.77 -14.96
CA HIS A 130 -11.80 -9.64 -14.95
C HIS A 130 -12.30 -8.64 -13.89
N GLY A 131 -13.39 -7.92 -14.18
CA GLY A 131 -14.12 -7.11 -13.20
C GLY A 131 -13.40 -5.85 -12.70
N ASN A 132 -12.33 -5.40 -13.36
CA ASN A 132 -11.55 -4.26 -12.88
C ASN A 132 -12.16 -2.92 -13.31
N SER A 133 -12.12 -1.96 -12.39
CA SER A 133 -12.52 -0.56 -12.60
C SER A 133 -11.29 0.34 -12.66
N TYR A 134 -11.30 1.30 -13.58
CA TYR A 134 -10.24 2.29 -13.74
C TYR A 134 -10.78 3.59 -14.33
N THR A 135 -10.56 4.69 -13.62
CA THR A 135 -11.15 6.01 -13.98
C THR A 135 -10.11 7.09 -14.25
N SER A 136 -8.86 6.85 -13.85
CA SER A 136 -7.73 7.78 -14.02
C SER A 136 -6.75 7.30 -15.09
N PHE A 137 -5.50 7.76 -15.03
CA PHE A 137 -4.50 7.51 -16.07
C PHE A 137 -3.18 6.98 -15.55
N GLY A 138 -2.46 6.27 -16.43
CA GLY A 138 -1.10 5.77 -16.17
C GLY A 138 -1.02 4.66 -15.13
N GLY A 139 -2.13 3.95 -14.87
CA GLY A 139 -2.22 2.93 -13.83
C GLY A 139 -2.03 1.50 -14.33
N TRP A 140 -1.90 0.58 -13.37
CA TRP A 140 -1.92 -0.87 -13.59
C TRP A 140 -3.04 -1.49 -12.75
N VAL A 141 -3.88 -2.34 -13.33
CA VAL A 141 -4.94 -3.04 -12.59
C VAL A 141 -5.12 -4.49 -13.05
N GLY A 142 -5.10 -5.42 -12.10
CA GLY A 142 -5.51 -6.81 -12.31
C GLY A 142 -5.43 -7.60 -11.01
N PRO A 143 -5.77 -8.91 -10.95
CA PRO A 143 -6.48 -9.76 -11.90
C PRO A 143 -8.01 -9.79 -11.74
N ARG A 144 -8.56 -9.40 -10.58
CA ARG A 144 -9.97 -9.68 -10.26
C ARG A 144 -10.61 -8.59 -9.41
N ASP A 145 -11.67 -7.96 -9.92
CA ASP A 145 -12.55 -7.08 -9.16
C ASP A 145 -11.79 -5.90 -8.48
N ASN A 146 -10.67 -5.43 -9.04
CA ASN A 146 -9.83 -4.40 -8.44
C ASN A 146 -10.17 -3.00 -8.98
N THR A 147 -9.92 -1.95 -8.20
CA THR A 147 -10.21 -0.56 -8.57
C THR A 147 -8.95 0.31 -8.53
N VAL A 148 -8.69 1.04 -9.60
CA VAL A 148 -7.61 2.03 -9.69
C VAL A 148 -8.17 3.37 -10.16
N SER A 149 -8.24 4.36 -9.29
CA SER A 149 -8.80 5.69 -9.61
C SER A 149 -7.87 6.87 -9.31
N GLY A 150 -6.70 6.61 -8.72
CA GLY A 150 -5.66 7.62 -8.54
C GLY A 150 -4.77 7.75 -9.79
N PRO A 151 -4.24 8.93 -10.12
CA PRO A 151 -3.22 9.06 -11.16
C PRO A 151 -2.01 8.19 -10.81
N PHE A 152 -1.51 7.43 -11.77
CA PHE A 152 -0.35 6.53 -11.61
C PHE A 152 -0.50 5.44 -10.52
N ALA A 153 -1.72 5.20 -10.05
CA ALA A 153 -1.99 4.18 -9.04
C ALA A 153 -1.90 2.76 -9.62
N SER A 154 -1.61 1.77 -8.77
CA SER A 154 -1.44 0.39 -9.21
C SER A 154 -2.04 -0.63 -8.25
N VAL A 155 -2.73 -1.63 -8.80
CA VAL A 155 -3.12 -2.85 -8.11
C VAL A 155 -2.62 -4.03 -8.92
N THR A 156 -1.52 -4.64 -8.50
CA THR A 156 -0.83 -5.66 -9.32
C THR A 156 -1.38 -7.07 -9.17
N GLY A 157 -2.07 -7.35 -8.06
CA GLY A 157 -2.55 -8.69 -7.71
C GLY A 157 -3.81 -8.69 -6.85
N GLY A 158 -4.27 -9.90 -6.52
CA GLY A 158 -5.33 -10.09 -5.53
C GLY A 158 -6.75 -9.81 -6.04
N GLN A 159 -7.68 -9.62 -5.10
CA GLN A 159 -9.09 -9.41 -5.40
C GLN A 159 -9.69 -8.28 -4.56
N ARG A 160 -10.56 -7.44 -5.15
CA ARG A 160 -11.27 -6.37 -4.43
C ARG A 160 -10.35 -5.38 -3.71
N ASN A 161 -9.15 -5.18 -4.24
CA ASN A 161 -8.23 -4.17 -3.77
C ASN A 161 -8.53 -2.83 -4.47
N THR A 162 -8.33 -1.74 -3.75
CA THR A 162 -8.61 -0.37 -4.20
C THR A 162 -7.35 0.47 -4.05
N ALA A 163 -6.98 1.21 -5.11
CA ALA A 163 -5.93 2.22 -5.07
C ALA A 163 -6.47 3.53 -5.65
N THR A 164 -6.77 4.50 -4.80
CA THR A 164 -7.44 5.76 -5.19
C THR A 164 -6.60 7.01 -5.01
N GLY A 165 -5.54 6.96 -4.18
CA GLY A 165 -4.60 8.07 -4.01
C GLY A 165 -3.61 8.21 -5.17
N LEU A 166 -3.00 9.40 -5.31
CA LEU A 166 -1.93 9.63 -6.29
C LEU A 166 -0.78 8.64 -6.07
N SER A 167 -0.36 7.91 -7.11
CA SER A 167 0.71 6.90 -7.01
C SER A 167 0.50 5.85 -5.91
N ALA A 168 -0.75 5.63 -5.47
CA ALA A 168 -1.05 4.62 -4.47
C ALA A 168 -0.83 3.20 -5.04
N SER A 169 -0.44 2.26 -4.20
CA SER A 169 -0.13 0.89 -4.66
C SER A 169 -0.70 -0.19 -3.75
N VAL A 170 -1.24 -1.23 -4.36
CA VAL A 170 -1.57 -2.50 -3.71
C VAL A 170 -0.95 -3.66 -4.46
N SER A 171 -0.04 -4.42 -3.82
CA SER A 171 0.62 -5.52 -4.54
C SER A 171 -0.21 -6.81 -4.61
N GLY A 172 -1.18 -6.99 -3.70
CA GLY A 172 -2.05 -8.17 -3.71
C GLY A 172 -2.97 -8.27 -2.49
N GLY A 173 -3.40 -9.49 -2.16
CA GLY A 173 -4.32 -9.74 -1.06
C GLY A 173 -5.79 -9.59 -1.44
N MET A 174 -6.66 -9.46 -0.43
CA MET A 174 -8.10 -9.25 -0.65
C MET A 174 -8.59 -8.03 0.13
N GLY A 175 -9.41 -7.19 -0.51
CA GLY A 175 -10.12 -6.12 0.20
C GLY A 175 -9.25 -4.97 0.72
N ASN A 176 -8.00 -4.84 0.26
CA ASN A 176 -7.11 -3.78 0.74
C ASN A 176 -7.43 -2.42 0.10
N ASP A 177 -7.30 -1.33 0.85
CA ASP A 177 -7.55 0.05 0.41
C ASP A 177 -6.28 0.91 0.57
N ALA A 178 -5.69 1.36 -0.53
CA ALA A 178 -4.62 2.34 -0.57
C ALA A 178 -5.18 3.67 -1.11
N SER A 179 -5.76 4.48 -0.22
CA SER A 179 -6.48 5.71 -0.57
C SER A 179 -5.72 7.00 -0.29
N GLY A 180 -4.64 6.95 0.50
CA GLY A 180 -3.75 8.09 0.67
C GLY A 180 -2.82 8.31 -0.52
N ASP A 181 -2.45 9.57 -0.80
CA ASP A 181 -1.41 9.86 -1.80
C ASP A 181 -0.08 9.21 -1.41
N TYR A 182 0.56 8.52 -2.36
CA TYR A 182 1.79 7.74 -2.17
C TYR A 182 1.66 6.66 -1.09
N SER A 183 0.44 6.21 -0.80
CA SER A 183 0.19 5.12 0.14
C SER A 183 0.53 3.76 -0.48
N SER A 184 0.80 2.77 0.38
CA SER A 184 1.05 1.41 -0.07
C SER A 184 0.45 0.36 0.86
N VAL A 185 -0.16 -0.66 0.26
CA VAL A 185 -0.50 -1.90 0.95
C VAL A 185 0.18 -3.06 0.23
N SER A 186 1.05 -3.80 0.92
CA SER A 186 1.77 -4.89 0.24
C SER A 186 0.86 -6.09 -0.03
N ALA A 187 0.10 -6.56 0.95
CA ALA A 187 -0.83 -7.69 0.81
C ALA A 187 -1.74 -7.77 2.05
N GLY A 188 -2.40 -8.93 2.24
CA GLY A 188 -3.22 -9.21 3.41
C GLY A 188 -4.71 -9.13 3.13
N LEU A 189 -5.50 -9.03 4.19
CA LEU A 189 -6.95 -8.97 4.15
C LEU A 189 -7.44 -7.66 4.78
N ASP A 190 -8.23 -6.89 4.06
CA ASP A 190 -8.96 -5.74 4.59
C ASP A 190 -8.06 -4.70 5.31
N ASN A 191 -6.84 -4.49 4.80
CA ASN A 191 -5.95 -3.45 5.31
C ASN A 191 -6.21 -2.11 4.63
N ALA A 192 -6.08 -1.00 5.37
CA ALA A 192 -6.27 0.35 4.88
C ALA A 192 -5.01 1.22 5.09
N ALA A 193 -4.52 1.84 4.02
CA ALA A 193 -3.50 2.87 4.02
C ALA A 193 -4.11 4.17 3.47
N ASP A 194 -4.88 4.87 4.32
CA ASP A 194 -5.69 6.04 3.95
C ASP A 194 -4.99 7.40 4.20
N GLY A 195 -3.84 7.41 4.86
CA GLY A 195 -3.02 8.62 5.04
C GLY A 195 -2.04 8.84 3.88
N SER A 196 -1.74 10.09 3.52
CA SER A 196 -0.62 10.38 2.59
C SER A 196 0.70 9.79 3.11
N TRP A 197 1.46 9.11 2.26
CA TRP A 197 2.70 8.39 2.62
C TRP A 197 2.52 7.32 3.71
N SER A 198 1.30 6.81 3.89
CA SER A 198 1.05 5.70 4.81
C SER A 198 1.45 4.36 4.21
N SER A 199 1.72 3.38 5.07
CA SER A 199 2.06 2.04 4.62
C SER A 199 1.48 0.96 5.53
N VAL A 200 0.98 -0.11 4.89
CA VAL A 200 0.66 -1.36 5.57
C VAL A 200 1.37 -2.51 4.86
N SER A 201 2.26 -3.20 5.56
CA SER A 201 3.05 -4.29 4.94
C SER A 201 2.29 -5.62 4.85
N GLY A 202 1.17 -5.79 5.56
CA GLY A 202 0.36 -7.00 5.51
C GLY A 202 -0.56 -7.17 6.71
N GLY A 203 -0.96 -8.42 6.98
CA GLY A 203 -1.85 -8.77 8.09
C GLY A 203 -3.33 -8.65 7.72
N GLN A 204 -4.16 -8.53 8.73
CA GLN A 204 -5.61 -8.38 8.58
C GLN A 204 -6.12 -7.16 9.36
N ASP A 205 -7.07 -6.42 8.79
CA ASP A 205 -7.78 -5.32 9.45
C ASP A 205 -6.85 -4.23 10.04
N ASN A 206 -5.67 -4.03 9.45
CA ASN A 206 -4.75 -2.99 9.89
C ASN A 206 -5.02 -1.67 9.17
N ARG A 207 -4.90 -0.55 9.89
CA ARG A 207 -5.12 0.80 9.36
C ARG A 207 -3.96 1.74 9.63
N ALA A 208 -3.46 2.40 8.58
CA ALA A 208 -2.46 3.46 8.66
C ALA A 208 -3.02 4.77 8.07
N SER A 209 -3.30 5.76 8.92
CA SER A 209 -4.00 7.00 8.52
C SER A 209 -3.28 8.30 8.90
N GLY A 210 -2.14 8.24 9.60
CA GLY A 210 -1.44 9.42 10.12
C GLY A 210 -0.81 10.38 9.10
N GLY A 211 -1.12 10.26 7.82
CA GLY A 211 -0.56 11.12 6.77
C GLY A 211 -1.28 12.47 6.66
N GLY A 212 -0.59 13.47 6.10
CA GLY A 212 -1.21 14.73 5.73
C GLY A 212 -0.20 15.75 5.19
N CYS A 213 -0.67 16.56 4.25
CA CYS A 213 0.08 17.70 3.74
C CYS A 213 -0.51 18.99 4.32
N SER A 214 0.32 19.79 4.98
CA SER A 214 -0.03 21.15 5.40
C SER A 214 0.91 22.11 4.70
N PHE A 215 0.36 23.06 3.93
CA PHE A 215 1.12 24.16 3.36
C PHE A 215 2.36 23.70 2.55
N PHE A 216 2.16 22.73 1.64
CA PHE A 216 3.18 22.09 0.79
C PHE A 216 4.24 21.24 1.51
N ILE A 217 4.13 21.02 2.82
CA ILE A 217 4.97 20.06 3.55
C ILE A 217 4.13 18.82 3.85
N CYS A 218 4.43 17.73 3.15
CA CYS A 218 3.86 16.42 3.45
C CYS A 218 4.66 15.77 4.57
N ARG A 219 3.95 15.35 5.62
CA ARG A 219 4.57 14.58 6.71
C ARG A 219 4.39 13.09 6.42
N ALA A 220 5.37 12.29 6.82
CA ALA A 220 5.29 10.85 6.62
C ALA A 220 4.07 10.28 7.35
N GLY A 221 3.38 9.36 6.68
CA GLY A 221 2.16 8.74 7.20
C GLY A 221 2.42 7.79 8.35
N GLY A 222 1.33 7.24 8.89
CA GLY A 222 1.41 6.11 9.79
C GLY A 222 1.96 4.87 9.08
N SER A 223 2.53 3.95 9.83
CA SER A 223 3.00 2.65 9.32
C SER A 223 2.51 1.52 10.20
N VAL A 224 2.01 0.45 9.56
CA VAL A 224 1.73 -0.82 10.22
C VAL A 224 2.46 -1.94 9.51
N SER A 225 3.36 -2.63 10.21
CA SER A 225 4.13 -3.72 9.58
C SER A 225 3.34 -5.04 9.45
N GLY A 226 2.24 -5.20 10.18
CA GLY A 226 1.37 -6.38 10.08
C GLY A 226 0.51 -6.58 11.34
N GLY A 227 0.03 -7.81 11.54
CA GLY A 227 -0.80 -8.18 12.69
C GLY A 227 -2.30 -8.16 12.40
N PHE A 228 -3.11 -8.09 13.45
CA PHE A 228 -4.57 -8.02 13.38
C PHE A 228 -5.09 -6.75 14.04
N GLY A 229 -5.94 -5.97 13.37
CA GLY A 229 -6.67 -4.87 14.01
C GLY A 229 -5.80 -3.68 14.46
N ASN A 230 -4.56 -3.55 13.98
CA ASN A 230 -3.68 -2.48 14.46
C ASN A 230 -3.96 -1.15 13.74
N THR A 231 -3.91 -0.04 14.47
CA THR A 231 -4.14 1.31 13.95
C THR A 231 -2.94 2.23 14.23
N ALA A 232 -2.38 2.83 13.17
CA ALA A 232 -1.38 3.89 13.23
C ALA A 232 -1.93 5.19 12.61
N SER A 233 -2.59 6.02 13.43
CA SER A 233 -3.29 7.23 12.97
C SER A 233 -2.59 8.54 13.32
N GLY A 234 -1.51 8.50 14.10
CA GLY A 234 -0.68 9.68 14.38
C GLY A 234 0.30 9.96 13.25
N VAL A 235 0.67 11.23 13.05
CA VAL A 235 1.71 11.60 12.08
C VAL A 235 3.03 10.95 12.43
N GLN A 236 3.68 10.24 11.49
CA GLN A 236 4.88 9.42 11.76
C GLN A 236 4.70 8.35 12.84
N SER A 237 3.46 7.94 13.13
CA SER A 237 3.21 6.85 14.07
C SER A 237 3.56 5.49 13.47
N SER A 238 3.88 4.53 14.34
CA SER A 238 4.18 3.17 13.90
C SER A 238 3.61 2.11 14.83
N VAL A 239 3.12 1.03 14.22
CA VAL A 239 2.81 -0.22 14.91
C VAL A 239 3.53 -1.36 14.19
N SER A 240 4.46 -2.02 14.85
CA SER A 240 5.26 -3.09 14.22
C SER A 240 4.52 -4.44 14.11
N GLY A 241 3.39 -4.61 14.81
CA GLY A 241 2.57 -5.81 14.75
C GLY A 241 1.70 -6.00 15.99
N GLY A 242 1.28 -7.25 16.23
CA GLY A 242 0.43 -7.61 17.36
C GLY A 242 -1.06 -7.57 17.03
N GLU A 243 -1.88 -7.43 18.06
CA GLU A 243 -3.34 -7.46 17.99
C GLU A 243 -3.92 -6.19 18.63
N ASP A 244 -4.80 -5.48 17.92
CA ASP A 244 -5.58 -4.33 18.41
C ASP A 244 -4.74 -3.18 19.01
N ASN A 245 -3.51 -2.97 18.56
CA ASN A 245 -2.69 -1.87 19.05
C ASN A 245 -3.02 -0.55 18.34
N THR A 246 -3.02 0.55 19.08
CA THR A 246 -3.45 1.86 18.59
C THR A 246 -2.42 2.96 18.89
N ALA A 247 -1.72 3.44 17.86
CA ALA A 247 -0.75 4.53 17.93
C ALA A 247 -1.33 5.81 17.29
N THR A 248 -1.75 6.78 18.10
CA THR A 248 -2.45 8.01 17.64
C THR A 248 -1.64 9.29 17.84
N GLY A 249 -0.57 9.24 18.63
CA GLY A 249 0.30 10.39 18.86
C GLY A 249 1.23 10.67 17.68
N THR A 250 1.59 11.93 17.45
CA THR A 250 2.64 12.27 16.49
C THR A 250 3.96 11.61 16.91
N GLY A 251 4.55 10.78 16.05
CA GLY A 251 5.77 10.04 16.33
C GLY A 251 5.62 8.97 17.41
N SER A 252 4.38 8.57 17.77
CA SER A 252 4.16 7.51 18.74
C SER A 252 4.47 6.13 18.14
N SER A 253 4.99 5.21 18.95
CA SER A 253 5.33 3.87 18.47
C SER A 253 4.82 2.76 19.39
N ILE A 254 4.38 1.67 18.77
CA ILE A 254 4.09 0.42 19.46
C ILE A 254 4.83 -0.71 18.77
N SER A 255 5.73 -1.40 19.49
CA SER A 255 6.53 -2.48 18.90
C SER A 255 5.77 -3.81 18.76
N GLY A 256 4.63 -3.96 19.43
CA GLY A 256 3.76 -5.13 19.35
C GLY A 256 2.93 -5.31 20.61
N GLY A 257 2.35 -6.49 20.80
CA GLY A 257 1.53 -6.83 21.96
C GLY A 257 0.03 -6.91 21.65
N LEU A 258 -0.79 -6.82 22.70
CA LEU A 258 -2.25 -6.90 22.63
C LEU A 258 -2.86 -5.61 23.19
N SER A 259 -3.76 -4.98 22.44
CA SER A 259 -4.63 -3.89 22.89
C SER A 259 -3.92 -2.73 23.58
N SER A 260 -2.69 -2.40 23.16
CA SER A 260 -1.94 -1.28 23.74
C SER A 260 -2.24 0.04 23.01
N THR A 261 -2.16 1.16 23.72
CA THR A 261 -2.39 2.50 23.16
C THR A 261 -1.24 3.45 23.44
N ALA A 262 -0.71 4.08 22.40
CA ALA A 262 0.28 5.16 22.49
C ALA A 262 -0.31 6.43 21.84
N SER A 263 -0.87 7.33 22.65
CA SER A 263 -1.58 8.52 22.17
C SER A 263 -0.86 9.83 22.44
N GLY A 264 0.13 9.83 23.33
CA GLY A 264 0.97 10.99 23.57
C GLY A 264 1.91 11.25 22.38
N PRO A 265 2.19 12.52 22.01
CA PRO A 265 3.24 12.83 21.05
C PRO A 265 4.58 12.23 21.49
N TYR A 266 5.26 11.51 20.60
CA TYR A 266 6.51 10.79 20.87
C TYR A 266 6.42 9.77 22.03
N SER A 267 5.22 9.28 22.34
CA SER A 267 5.03 8.21 23.32
C SER A 267 5.42 6.84 22.75
N SER A 268 5.76 5.89 23.61
CA SER A 268 6.11 4.55 23.17
C SER A 268 5.57 3.45 24.07
N VAL A 269 5.17 2.33 23.46
CA VAL A 269 4.89 1.07 24.13
C VAL A 269 5.72 -0.03 23.47
N SER A 270 6.63 -0.67 24.22
CA SER A 270 7.53 -1.68 23.64
C SER A 270 6.89 -3.07 23.53
N GLY A 271 5.74 -3.31 24.17
CA GLY A 271 5.03 -4.60 24.10
C GLY A 271 4.05 -4.81 25.25
N GLY A 272 3.64 -6.07 25.45
CA GLY A 272 2.75 -6.47 26.56
C GLY A 272 1.27 -6.42 26.19
N GLY A 273 0.40 -6.26 27.20
CA GLY A 273 -1.05 -6.25 27.04
C GLY A 273 -1.71 -5.04 27.71
N GLU A 274 -2.61 -4.35 27.01
CA GLU A 274 -3.46 -3.31 27.59
C GLU A 274 -2.67 -2.16 28.26
N ASN A 275 -1.50 -1.83 27.69
CA ASN A 275 -0.64 -0.76 28.18
C ASN A 275 -1.03 0.60 27.55
N LEU A 276 -0.96 1.67 28.34
CA LEU A 276 -1.39 3.03 27.93
C LEU A 276 -0.26 4.05 28.12
N ALA A 277 0.22 4.63 27.03
CA ALA A 277 1.18 5.74 27.02
C ALA A 277 0.49 7.02 26.47
N PHE A 278 -0.10 7.82 27.36
CA PHE A 278 -0.90 9.00 27.00
C PHE A 278 -0.14 10.32 27.09
N GLY A 279 0.94 10.35 27.88
CA GLY A 279 1.74 11.56 28.06
C GLY A 279 2.62 11.86 26.86
N SER A 280 2.85 13.13 26.56
CA SER A 280 3.90 13.50 25.60
C SER A 280 5.26 12.99 26.09
N ARG A 281 5.99 12.26 25.23
CA ARG A 281 7.24 11.58 25.55
C ARG A 281 7.14 10.56 26.69
N SER A 282 5.95 10.02 26.96
CA SER A 282 5.76 8.96 27.96
C SER A 282 6.16 7.60 27.40
N SER A 283 6.60 6.68 28.26
CA SER A 283 6.97 5.33 27.83
C SER A 283 6.42 4.23 28.74
N VAL A 284 6.03 3.12 28.11
CA VAL A 284 5.75 1.85 28.79
C VAL A 284 6.58 0.74 28.15
N SER A 285 7.55 0.19 28.88
CA SER A 285 8.46 -0.82 28.29
C SER A 285 7.85 -2.22 28.18
N GLY A 286 6.68 -2.47 28.78
CA GLY A 286 5.97 -3.75 28.68
C GLY A 286 5.03 -4.02 29.85
N GLY A 287 4.72 -5.31 30.07
CA GLY A 287 3.84 -5.75 31.15
C GLY A 287 2.35 -5.71 30.78
N VAL A 288 1.47 -5.66 31.79
CA VAL A 288 0.01 -5.69 31.58
C VAL A 288 -0.67 -4.55 32.35
N PHE A 289 -1.57 -3.81 31.72
CA PHE A 289 -2.32 -2.71 32.35
C PHE A 289 -1.46 -1.58 32.94
N ASN A 290 -0.29 -1.31 32.38
CA ASN A 290 0.55 -0.21 32.84
C ASN A 290 0.16 1.11 32.17
N ARG A 291 0.26 2.22 32.91
CA ARG A 291 -0.21 3.55 32.49
C ARG A 291 0.86 4.62 32.71
N ALA A 292 1.32 5.26 31.65
CA ALA A 292 2.16 6.45 31.70
C ALA A 292 1.35 7.64 31.15
N PHE A 293 0.83 8.48 32.04
CA PHE A 293 -0.29 9.38 31.72
C PHE A 293 0.13 10.81 31.35
N VAL A 294 1.28 11.28 31.82
CA VAL A 294 1.68 12.71 31.74
C VAL A 294 3.07 12.88 31.12
N TYR A 295 3.45 14.11 30.79
CA TYR A 295 4.74 14.46 30.17
C TYR A 295 5.93 13.79 30.84
N TYR A 296 6.75 13.06 30.08
CA TYR A 296 7.91 12.28 30.55
C TYR A 296 7.63 11.21 31.61
N SER A 297 6.36 10.82 31.83
CA SER A 297 6.06 9.70 32.71
C SER A 297 6.55 8.38 32.13
N SER A 298 6.99 7.46 32.99
CA SER A 298 7.53 6.17 32.54
C SER A 298 7.10 5.01 33.43
N VAL A 299 6.81 3.87 32.79
CA VAL A 299 6.59 2.60 33.50
C VAL A 299 7.44 1.52 32.83
N SER A 300 8.42 0.97 33.55
CA SER A 300 9.34 -0.02 32.96
C SER A 300 8.73 -1.42 32.81
N GLY A 301 7.58 -1.70 33.43
CA GLY A 301 6.86 -2.96 33.27
C GLY A 301 5.98 -3.33 34.46
N GLY A 302 5.73 -4.62 34.64
CA GLY A 302 4.90 -5.14 35.73
C GLY A 302 3.41 -5.19 35.40
N ARG A 303 2.56 -5.12 36.42
CA ARG A 303 1.10 -5.20 36.28
C ARG A 303 0.39 -4.08 37.01
N ASP A 304 -0.56 -3.41 36.36
CA ASP A 304 -1.42 -2.38 36.96
C ASP A 304 -0.62 -1.19 37.56
N ASN A 305 0.54 -0.83 37.01
CA ASN A 305 1.34 0.30 37.50
C ASN A 305 0.96 1.62 36.81
N SER A 306 1.01 2.74 37.54
CA SER A 306 0.61 4.05 37.02
C SER A 306 1.62 5.16 37.36
N ALA A 307 2.09 5.88 36.34
CA ALA A 307 2.90 7.09 36.47
C ALA A 307 2.05 8.30 36.03
N PHE A 308 1.54 9.06 37.00
CA PHE A 308 0.61 10.19 36.81
C PHE A 308 1.27 11.57 37.00
N GLY A 309 2.42 11.65 37.64
CA GLY A 309 3.16 12.91 37.74
C GLY A 309 3.97 13.22 36.49
N THR A 310 4.19 14.49 36.20
CA THR A 310 5.21 14.90 35.19
C THR A 310 6.57 14.35 35.60
N SER A 311 7.29 13.73 34.66
CA SER A 311 8.58 13.09 34.91
C SER A 311 8.55 12.03 36.02
N SER A 312 7.37 11.47 36.33
CA SER A 312 7.26 10.40 37.32
C SER A 312 7.66 9.04 36.74
N SER A 313 8.09 8.12 37.60
CA SER A 313 8.52 6.79 37.16
C SER A 313 8.03 5.68 38.07
N VAL A 314 7.67 4.55 37.47
CA VAL A 314 7.45 3.28 38.17
C VAL A 314 8.32 2.21 37.51
N SER A 315 9.31 1.69 38.22
CA SER A 315 10.25 0.73 37.64
C SER A 315 9.67 -0.69 37.49
N GLY A 316 8.52 -0.98 38.11
CA GLY A 316 7.82 -2.25 37.93
C GLY A 316 6.95 -2.64 39.13
N GLY A 317 6.73 -3.94 39.30
CA GLY A 317 5.93 -4.49 40.40
C GLY A 317 4.44 -4.59 40.06
N ARG A 318 3.58 -4.54 41.08
CA ARG A 318 2.12 -4.65 40.94
C ARG A 318 1.37 -3.52 41.63
N ASN A 319 0.47 -2.84 40.92
CA ASN A 319 -0.42 -1.84 41.51
C ASN A 319 0.33 -0.66 42.18
N ASN A 320 1.45 -0.22 41.62
CA ASN A 320 2.21 0.91 42.15
C ASN A 320 1.81 2.22 41.44
N ALA A 321 1.80 3.33 42.17
CA ALA A 321 1.39 4.63 41.64
C ALA A 321 2.38 5.75 42.01
N ALA A 322 2.83 6.54 41.02
CA ALA A 322 3.64 7.73 41.21
C ALA A 322 2.86 8.96 40.72
N PHE A 323 2.30 9.75 41.65
CA PHE A 323 1.41 10.89 41.35
C PHE A 323 2.11 12.25 41.37
N GLY A 324 3.15 12.43 42.18
CA GLY A 324 3.85 13.72 42.30
C GLY A 324 4.76 14.04 41.12
N LEU A 325 5.01 15.32 40.87
CA LEU A 325 6.04 15.79 39.92
C LEU A 325 7.40 15.19 40.31
N TYR A 326 8.14 14.58 39.37
CA TYR A 326 9.41 13.87 39.65
C TYR A 326 9.32 12.73 40.68
N SER A 327 8.13 12.24 41.01
CA SER A 327 7.99 11.13 41.97
C SER A 327 8.44 9.79 41.39
N SER A 328 8.87 8.87 42.26
CA SER A 328 9.35 7.55 41.84
C SER A 328 8.85 6.43 42.73
N VAL A 329 8.56 5.28 42.12
CA VAL A 329 8.37 4.01 42.82
C VAL A 329 9.26 2.95 42.19
N SER A 330 10.25 2.44 42.93
CA SER A 330 11.23 1.47 42.40
C SER A 330 10.65 0.06 42.19
N GLY A 331 9.48 -0.25 42.77
CA GLY A 331 8.80 -1.53 42.57
C GLY A 331 7.92 -1.94 43.76
N GLY A 332 7.73 -3.26 43.93
CA GLY A 332 6.93 -3.82 45.01
C GLY A 332 5.43 -3.93 44.67
N GLN A 333 4.57 -3.93 45.69
CA GLN A 333 3.14 -4.07 45.54
C GLN A 333 2.36 -2.96 46.24
N SER A 334 1.41 -2.31 45.55
CA SER A 334 0.48 -1.33 46.16
C SER A 334 1.18 -0.15 46.84
N ASN A 335 2.29 0.32 46.27
CA ASN A 335 3.02 1.49 46.77
C ASN A 335 2.54 2.77 46.10
N THR A 336 2.64 3.91 46.80
CA THR A 336 2.17 5.21 46.30
C THR A 336 3.15 6.34 46.64
N ALA A 337 3.67 7.04 45.64
CA ALA A 337 4.46 8.26 45.80
C ALA A 337 3.61 9.47 45.39
N SER A 338 3.03 10.20 46.35
CA SER A 338 2.05 11.27 46.09
C SER A 338 2.63 12.69 46.07
N GLY A 339 3.66 12.97 46.86
CA GLY A 339 4.25 14.30 46.91
C GLY A 339 5.24 14.57 45.77
N ASN A 340 5.49 15.83 45.47
CA ASN A 340 6.49 16.22 44.48
C ASN A 340 7.88 15.77 44.97
N TYR A 341 8.72 15.28 44.06
CA TYR A 341 10.05 14.73 44.36
C TYR A 341 10.05 13.54 45.34
N SER A 342 8.88 12.98 45.67
CA SER A 342 8.79 11.86 46.61
C SER A 342 9.27 10.53 46.01
N SER A 343 9.76 9.63 46.86
CA SER A 343 10.25 8.32 46.43
C SER A 343 9.77 7.19 47.32
N VAL A 344 9.39 6.07 46.70
CA VAL A 344 9.18 4.79 47.39
C VAL A 344 10.14 3.74 46.86
N SER A 345 11.07 3.29 47.69
CA SER A 345 12.12 2.33 47.27
C SER A 345 11.61 0.90 47.05
N GLY A 346 10.36 0.61 47.43
CA GLY A 346 9.70 -0.69 47.24
C GLY A 346 8.89 -1.15 48.44
N GLY A 347 8.62 -2.45 48.53
CA GLY A 347 7.85 -3.06 49.62
C GLY A 347 6.37 -3.29 49.27
N ASN A 348 5.52 -3.42 50.28
CA ASN A 348 4.08 -3.64 50.13
C ASN A 348 3.31 -2.55 50.91
N THR A 349 2.36 -1.88 50.27
CA THR A 349 1.48 -0.86 50.88
C THR A 349 2.20 0.32 51.53
N ARG A 350 3.24 0.85 50.86
CA ARG A 350 3.97 2.03 51.33
C ARG A 350 3.45 3.30 50.67
N THR A 351 3.47 4.41 51.40
CA THR A 351 3.05 5.72 50.87
C THR A 351 4.01 6.82 51.30
N ALA A 352 4.56 7.56 50.35
CA ALA A 352 5.25 8.83 50.57
C ALA A 352 4.29 9.97 50.18
N ARG A 353 3.85 10.78 51.15
CA ARG A 353 2.78 11.77 50.94
C ARG A 353 3.29 13.19 50.79
N GLY A 354 4.38 13.53 51.50
CA GLY A 354 4.94 14.87 51.50
C GLY A 354 5.78 15.14 50.26
N ASP A 355 5.97 16.42 49.95
CA ASP A 355 7.01 16.82 49.02
C ASP A 355 8.39 16.44 49.60
N ASP A 356 9.30 16.00 48.74
CA ASP A 356 10.63 15.49 49.10
C ASP A 356 10.62 14.29 50.07
N ASP A 357 9.47 13.62 50.23
CA ASP A 357 9.27 12.52 51.17
C ASP A 357 9.82 11.18 50.64
N TRP A 358 10.22 10.31 51.56
CA TRP A 358 10.77 9.00 51.24
C TRP A 358 10.14 7.91 52.10
N ALA A 359 9.67 6.84 51.45
CA ALA A 359 9.21 5.63 52.12
C ALA A 359 9.97 4.38 51.62
N ALA A 360 10.31 3.50 52.55
CA ALA A 360 10.92 2.20 52.25
C ALA A 360 10.34 1.11 53.14
N GLY A 361 10.75 -0.15 52.90
CA GLY A 361 10.50 -1.29 53.78
C GLY A 361 11.21 -1.16 55.13
N SER A 362 11.03 -2.16 56.02
CA SER A 362 11.88 -2.28 57.20
C SER A 362 13.32 -2.53 56.78
N LEU A 363 14.28 -1.81 57.36
CA LEU A 363 15.70 -2.11 57.22
C LEU A 363 15.96 -3.51 57.79
N PHE A 364 16.42 -4.43 56.95
CA PHE A 364 16.98 -5.71 57.39
C PHE A 364 18.49 -5.63 57.23
N GLU A 365 19.20 -5.82 58.34
CA GLU A 365 20.65 -5.94 58.39
C GLU A 365 20.92 -7.36 58.88
N ASP A 366 21.41 -8.23 57.99
CA ASP A 366 21.90 -9.54 58.38
C ASP A 366 23.31 -9.33 58.94
N ASN A 367 23.48 -9.54 60.25
CA ASN A 367 24.76 -9.40 60.96
C ASN A 367 25.86 -10.33 60.41
#